data_AF-A0A9N9JN74-F1
#
_entry.id   AF-A0A9N9JN74-F1
#
_cell.length_a   1.000
_cell.length_b   1.000
_cell.length_c   1.000
_cell.angle_alpha   90.00
_cell.angle_beta   90.00
_cell.angle_gamma   90.00
#
_symmetry.space_group_name_H-M   'P 1'
#
loop_
_entity.id
_entity.type
_entity.pdbx_description
1 polymer ?
#
loop_
_entity_poly.entity_id
_entity_poly.type
_entity_poly.pdbx_seq_one_letter_code
_entity_poly.pdbx_strand_id
1 'polypeptide(L)'
;PGTESPNEIHQYKQRQKPISQMVYEEERKKSASKNDFFILFTTAENCNVELPKHSGIVDGKVFRDYFGPFAGRAYKSIMAKSTPPIRDKVKNIHTTSHGKLCR
;
A
#
# COMPACT_ATOMS: atom_id res chain seq x y z
N PRO A 1 30.05 8.30 -17.60
CA PRO A 1 28.89 7.42 -17.30
C PRO A 1 28.70 7.34 -15.78
N GLY A 2 27.64 7.96 -15.26
CA GLY A 2 27.39 8.02 -13.81
C GLY A 2 27.15 6.63 -13.22
N THR A 3 27.87 6.33 -12.15
CA THR A 3 27.75 5.14 -11.30
C THR A 3 26.52 5.23 -10.41
N GLU A 4 25.34 5.42 -10.98
CA GLU A 4 24.10 5.44 -10.20
C GLU A 4 23.42 4.08 -10.29
N SER A 5 23.42 3.37 -9.17
CA SER A 5 22.66 2.13 -9.02
C SER A 5 21.16 2.46 -9.11
N PRO A 6 20.38 1.72 -9.90
CA PRO A 6 18.94 1.96 -10.02
C PRO A 6 18.26 1.78 -8.66
N ASN A 7 17.41 2.73 -8.28
CA ASN A 7 16.64 2.62 -7.05
C ASN A 7 15.44 1.70 -7.25
N GLU A 8 15.00 1.05 -6.18
CA GLU A 8 13.74 0.33 -6.16
C GLU A 8 12.67 1.20 -5.49
N ILE A 9 11.67 1.59 -6.27
CA ILE A 9 10.60 2.49 -5.87
C ILE A 9 9.30 1.69 -5.74
N HIS A 10 8.77 1.65 -4.52
CA HIS A 10 7.48 1.03 -4.23
C HIS A 10 6.40 2.09 -4.06
N GLN A 11 5.30 1.93 -4.77
CA GLN A 11 4.15 2.80 -4.61
C GLN A 11 2.90 1.98 -4.31
N TYR A 12 2.05 2.50 -3.42
CA TYR A 12 0.85 1.81 -2.96
C TYR A 12 -0.38 2.64 -3.31
N LYS A 13 -1.34 2.03 -4.01
CA LYS A 13 -2.60 2.67 -4.43
C LYS A 13 -3.80 1.80 -4.11
N GLN A 14 -4.63 2.27 -3.19
CA GLN A 14 -5.95 1.69 -2.99
C GLN A 14 -6.89 2.19 -4.09
N ARG A 15 -7.40 1.27 -4.90
CA ARG A 15 -8.49 1.52 -5.85
C ARG A 15 -9.40 0.31 -5.88
N GLN A 16 -10.68 0.56 -6.18
CA GLN A 16 -11.65 -0.50 -6.47
C GLN A 16 -11.67 -0.85 -7.96
N LYS A 17 -11.33 0.11 -8.83
CA LYS A 17 -11.29 -0.08 -10.28
C LYS A 17 -9.88 -0.52 -10.72
N PRO A 18 -9.76 -1.41 -11.72
CA PRO A 18 -8.48 -1.81 -12.30
C PRO A 18 -7.65 -0.59 -12.71
N ILE A 19 -6.33 -0.70 -12.57
CA ILE A 19 -5.40 0.33 -13.04
C ILE A 19 -5.35 0.26 -14.57
N SER A 20 -5.63 1.38 -15.23
CA SER A 20 -5.43 1.51 -16.68
C SER A 20 -3.97 1.81 -17.02
N GLN A 21 -3.58 1.56 -18.27
CA GLN A 21 -2.23 1.86 -18.77
C GLN A 21 -1.81 3.30 -18.48
N MET A 22 -2.67 4.26 -18.81
CA MET A 22 -2.41 5.69 -18.60
C MET A 22 -2.13 6.01 -17.13
N VAL A 23 -2.93 5.47 -16.21
CA VAL A 23 -2.74 5.69 -14.76
C VAL A 23 -1.42 5.07 -14.29
N TYR A 24 -1.08 3.88 -14.78
CA TYR A 24 0.20 3.24 -14.42
C TYR A 24 1.40 4.09 -14.86
N GLU A 25 1.38 4.59 -16.10
CA GLU A 25 2.45 5.41 -16.66
C GLU A 25 2.59 6.75 -15.94
N GLU A 26 1.48 7.40 -15.59
CA GLU A 26 1.46 8.64 -14.80
C GLU A 26 2.12 8.43 -13.42
N GLU A 27 1.73 7.37 -12.72
CA GLU A 27 2.26 7.04 -11.41
C GLU A 27 3.76 6.69 -11.49
N ARG A 28 4.19 5.92 -12.50
CA ARG A 28 5.61 5.64 -12.75
C ARG A 28 6.40 6.92 -13.01
N LYS A 29 5.92 7.78 -13.92
CA LYS A 29 6.59 9.03 -14.32
C LYS A 29 6.74 10.00 -13.14
N LYS A 30 5.77 9.98 -12.22
CA LYS A 30 5.81 10.80 -11.00
C LYS A 30 6.82 10.28 -9.99
N SER A 31 6.99 8.97 -9.88
CA SER A 31 7.70 8.35 -8.75
C SER A 31 9.09 7.82 -9.05
N ALA A 32 9.39 7.48 -10.31
CA ALA A 32 10.61 6.78 -10.69
C ALA A 32 11.23 7.36 -11.96
N SER A 33 12.56 7.34 -12.04
CA SER A 33 13.27 7.67 -13.27
C SER A 33 13.12 6.55 -14.31
N LYS A 34 13.73 6.73 -15.49
CA LYS A 34 13.70 5.71 -16.54
C LYS A 34 14.43 4.42 -16.12
N ASN A 35 15.48 4.54 -15.31
CA ASN A 35 16.37 3.42 -14.96
C ASN A 35 15.98 2.73 -13.66
N ASP A 36 15.25 3.40 -12.77
CA ASP A 36 14.77 2.84 -11.50
C ASP A 36 13.79 1.67 -11.74
N PHE A 37 13.77 0.74 -10.78
CA PHE A 37 12.76 -0.29 -10.68
C PHE A 37 11.51 0.29 -10.03
N PHE A 38 10.37 0.20 -10.70
CA PHE A 38 9.10 0.70 -10.18
C PHE A 38 8.11 -0.43 -9.97
N ILE A 39 7.62 -0.60 -8.75
CA ILE A 39 6.59 -1.59 -8.42
C ILE A 39 5.36 -0.88 -7.87
N LEU A 40 4.23 -1.01 -8.57
CA LEU A 40 2.94 -0.50 -8.13
C LEU A 40 2.16 -1.61 -7.42
N PHE A 41 1.92 -1.42 -6.13
CA PHE A 41 1.03 -2.25 -5.33
C PHE A 41 -0.38 -1.67 -5.35
N THR A 42 -1.37 -2.48 -5.70
CA THR A 42 -2.77 -2.05 -5.69
C THR A 42 -3.71 -3.12 -5.16
N THR A 43 -4.80 -2.67 -4.55
CA THR A 43 -5.92 -3.53 -4.14
C THR A 43 -6.88 -3.82 -5.27
N ALA A 44 -6.78 -3.12 -6.40
CA ALA A 44 -7.61 -3.40 -7.56
C ALA A 44 -7.21 -4.75 -8.17
N GLU A 45 -8.18 -5.50 -8.69
CA GLU A 45 -7.93 -6.80 -9.30
C GLU A 45 -7.96 -6.71 -10.84
N ASN A 46 -7.35 -7.68 -11.50
CA ASN A 46 -7.35 -7.84 -12.96
C ASN A 46 -6.75 -6.62 -13.69
N CYS A 47 -5.65 -6.10 -13.18
CA CYS A 47 -4.93 -5.01 -13.82
C CYS A 47 -4.15 -5.55 -15.02
N ASN A 48 -4.64 -5.30 -16.23
CA ASN A 48 -3.95 -5.67 -17.47
C ASN A 48 -3.24 -4.44 -18.04
N VAL A 49 -1.96 -4.29 -17.72
CA VAL A 49 -1.11 -3.18 -18.17
C VAL A 49 0.13 -3.73 -18.87
N GLU A 50 0.55 -3.08 -19.95
CA GLU A 50 1.82 -3.35 -20.59
C GLU A 50 2.93 -2.73 -19.74
N LEU A 51 3.73 -3.58 -19.11
CA LEU A 51 4.78 -3.15 -18.19
C LEU A 51 6.00 -2.62 -18.96
N PRO A 52 6.40 -1.35 -18.73
CA PRO A 52 7.66 -0.84 -19.24
C PRO A 52 8.85 -1.59 -18.63
N LYS A 53 10.05 -1.41 -19.20
CA LYS A 53 11.28 -1.97 -18.61
C LYS A 53 11.43 -1.53 -17.14
N HIS A 54 11.96 -2.45 -16.32
CA HIS A 54 12.19 -2.26 -14.89
C HIS A 54 10.90 -1.87 -14.14
N SER A 55 9.77 -2.44 -14.53
CA SER A 55 8.47 -2.08 -13.94
C SER A 55 7.68 -3.34 -13.58
N GLY A 56 6.91 -3.26 -12.52
CA GLY A 56 6.05 -4.33 -12.02
C GLY A 56 4.73 -3.81 -11.47
N ILE A 57 3.74 -4.68 -11.41
CA ILE A 57 2.46 -4.42 -10.75
C ILE A 57 2.08 -5.62 -9.89
N VAL A 58 1.66 -5.36 -8.67
CA VAL A 58 1.11 -6.36 -7.75
C VAL A 58 -0.33 -5.96 -7.49
N ASP A 59 -1.24 -6.62 -8.22
CA ASP A 59 -2.67 -6.39 -8.12
C ASP A 59 -3.29 -7.24 -6.99
N GLY A 60 -4.56 -7.01 -6.66
CA GLY A 60 -5.24 -7.69 -5.56
C GLY A 60 -5.29 -9.21 -5.71
N LYS A 61 -5.28 -9.72 -6.95
CA LYS A 61 -5.36 -11.16 -7.24
C LYS A 61 -4.02 -11.85 -6.93
N VAL A 62 -2.91 -11.24 -7.34
CA VAL A 62 -1.56 -11.78 -7.09
C VAL A 62 -0.93 -11.31 -5.77
N PHE A 63 -1.58 -10.37 -5.07
CA PHE A 63 -1.07 -9.79 -3.83
C PHE A 63 -0.73 -10.85 -2.78
N ARG A 64 -1.60 -11.85 -2.63
CA ARG A 64 -1.39 -12.93 -1.67
C ARG A 64 -0.24 -13.85 -2.06
N ASP A 65 -0.04 -14.08 -3.36
CA ASP A 65 1.04 -14.92 -3.86
C ASP A 65 2.39 -14.20 -3.74
N TYR A 66 2.42 -12.89 -3.98
CA TYR A 66 3.62 -12.05 -3.84
C TYR A 66 4.11 -11.95 -2.38
N PHE A 67 3.19 -11.63 -1.45
CA PHE A 67 3.55 -11.46 -0.03
C PHE A 67 3.50 -12.77 0.77
N GLY A 68 2.94 -13.84 0.20
CA GLY A 68 2.81 -15.15 0.83
C GLY A 68 2.18 -15.07 2.23
N PRO A 69 2.79 -15.74 3.24
CA PRO A 69 2.31 -15.70 4.64
C PRO A 69 2.23 -14.30 5.26
N PHE A 70 2.88 -13.30 4.66
CA PHE A 70 2.90 -11.93 5.15
C PHE A 70 1.85 -11.01 4.52
N ALA A 71 1.04 -11.53 3.60
CA ALA A 71 0.01 -10.76 2.89
C ALA A 71 -0.96 -10.05 3.85
N GLY A 72 -1.34 -10.67 4.97
CA GLY A 72 -2.21 -10.02 5.97
C GLY A 72 -1.59 -8.78 6.61
N ARG A 73 -0.27 -8.78 6.85
CA ARG A 73 0.44 -7.61 7.41
C ARG A 73 0.62 -6.52 6.35
N ALA A 74 0.96 -6.90 5.13
CA ALA A 74 1.07 -5.98 3.99
C ALA A 74 -0.28 -5.34 3.65
N TYR A 75 -1.38 -6.10 3.67
CA TYR A 75 -2.72 -5.58 3.42
C TYR A 75 -3.14 -4.55 4.48
N LYS A 76 -2.92 -4.86 5.76
CA LYS A 76 -3.21 -3.92 6.86
C LYS A 76 -2.43 -2.62 6.74
N SER A 77 -1.16 -2.65 6.32
CA SER A 77 -0.37 -1.41 6.18
C SER A 77 -0.86 -0.54 5.01
N ILE A 78 -1.41 -1.14 3.96
CA ILE A 78 -2.01 -0.43 2.82
C ILE A 78 -3.37 0.16 3.20
N MET A 79 -4.20 -0.57 3.95
CA MET A 79 -5.53 -0.11 4.40
C MET A 79 -5.47 0.87 5.57
N ALA A 80 -4.49 0.75 6.47
CA ALA A 80 -4.33 1.67 7.60
C ALA A 80 -3.94 3.08 7.14
N LYS A 81 -3.27 3.23 5.99
CA LYS A 81 -2.90 4.53 5.42
C LYS A 81 -4.06 5.26 4.73
N SER A 82 -5.19 4.59 4.52
CA SER A 82 -6.33 5.10 3.76
C SER A 82 -7.63 5.14 4.55
N THR A 83 -7.65 4.56 5.75
CA THR A 83 -8.75 4.77 6.69
C THR A 83 -8.51 6.14 7.35
N PRO A 84 -9.35 7.17 7.14
CA PRO A 84 -9.31 8.33 8.03
C PRO A 84 -9.48 7.81 9.46
N PRO A 85 -8.84 8.42 10.47
CA PRO A 85 -9.01 7.96 11.84
C PRO A 85 -10.51 7.91 12.10
N ILE A 86 -11.03 6.71 12.34
CA ILE A 86 -12.37 6.56 12.90
C ILE A 86 -12.27 7.41 14.17
N ARG A 87 -12.98 8.55 14.19
CA ARG A 87 -13.30 9.23 15.44
C ARG A 87 -14.22 8.26 16.16
N ASP A 88 -13.63 7.22 16.75
CA ASP A 88 -14.24 6.54 17.86
C ASP A 88 -14.54 7.69 18.81
N LYS A 89 -15.84 7.96 18.99
CA LYS A 89 -16.29 8.79 20.11
C LYS A 89 -15.74 8.08 21.33
N VAL A 90 -14.57 8.50 21.78
CA VAL A 90 -14.02 8.16 23.08
C VAL A 90 -15.12 8.54 24.06
N LYS A 91 -15.89 7.54 24.50
CA LYS A 91 -16.74 7.71 25.66
C LYS A 91 -15.76 7.87 26.80
N ASN A 92 -15.58 9.11 27.24
CA ASN A 92 -14.80 9.47 28.42
C ASN A 92 -15.19 8.53 29.56
N ILE A 93 -14.34 7.57 29.86
CA ILE A 93 -14.42 6.84 31.11
C ILE A 93 -13.82 7.81 32.12
N HIS A 94 -14.68 8.65 32.68
CA HIS A 94 -14.34 9.46 33.83
C HIS A 94 -13.65 8.56 34.86
N THR A 95 -12.40 8.89 35.13
CA THR A 95 -11.59 8.38 36.22
C THR A 95 -12.29 8.70 37.54
N THR A 96 -13.21 7.84 37.98
CA THR A 96 -13.86 7.97 39.28
C THR A 96 -13.22 6.98 40.25
N SER A 97 -12.34 7.55 41.08
CA SER A 97 -11.92 7.18 42.44
C SER A 97 -11.64 5.71 42.78
N HIS A 98 -10.40 5.50 43.24
CA HIS A 98 -9.94 4.38 44.06
C HIS A 98 -11.01 3.76 44.99
N GLY A 99 -11.34 2.50 44.75
CA GLY A 99 -12.08 1.64 45.65
C GLY A 99 -11.34 0.30 45.82
N LYS A 100 -10.70 0.16 46.99
CA LYS A 100 -10.06 -1.01 47.60
C LYS A 100 -10.17 -2.36 46.87
N LEU A 101 -9.00 -2.91 46.54
CA LEU A 101 -8.77 -4.34 46.43
C LEU A 101 -8.87 -4.94 47.85
N CYS A 102 -9.97 -5.62 48.17
CA CYS A 102 -10.03 -6.51 49.34
C CYS A 102 -9.93 -7.96 48.85
N ARG A 103 -9.00 -8.71 49.45
CA ARG A 103 -9.04 -10.18 49.51
C ARG A 103 -10.07 -10.60 50.54
#